data_AF-A0A945FF16-F1
#
_entry.id   AF-A0A945FF16-F1
#
_cell.length_a   1.000
_cell.length_b   1.000
_cell.length_c   1.000
_cell.angle_alpha   90.00
_cell.angle_beta   90.00
_cell.angle_gamma   90.00
#
_symmetry.space_group_name_H-M   'P 1'
#
loop_
_entity.id
_entity.type
_entity.pdbx_description
1 polymer ?
#
loop_
_entity_poly.entity_id
_entity_poly.type
_entity_poly.pdbx_seq_one_letter_code
_entity_poly.pdbx_strand_id
1 'polypeptide(L)' 'MRDPLEVYNNTLVPMVVEQTSRGERSFDIFSRLLKERIIFVSGPVHDGMSTLIVA' A
#
# COMPACT_ATOMS: atom_id res chain seq x y z
N MET A 1 0.63 20.70 -18.91
CA MET A 1 1.16 21.01 -17.56
C MET A 1 0.42 20.09 -16.62
N ARG A 2 1.07 19.13 -15.94
CA ARG A 2 0.38 18.24 -14.98
C ARG A 2 -0.01 19.07 -13.77
N ASP A 3 -1.26 18.97 -13.33
CA ASP A 3 -1.76 19.72 -12.18
C ASP A 3 -0.98 19.25 -10.93
N PRO A 4 -0.37 20.17 -10.14
CA PRO A 4 0.30 19.81 -8.89
C PRO A 4 -0.59 19.00 -7.93
N LEU A 5 -1.92 19.21 -7.96
CA LEU A 5 -2.87 18.47 -7.14
C LEU A 5 -3.03 17.01 -7.58
N GLU A 6 -2.92 16.72 -8.88
CA GLU A 6 -2.91 15.33 -9.38
C GLU A 6 -1.65 14.58 -8.91
N VAL A 7 -0.50 15.25 -8.88
CA VAL A 7 0.76 14.66 -8.40
C VAL A 7 0.68 14.34 -6.90
N TYR A 8 0.14 15.26 -6.10
CA TYR A 8 -0.08 15.03 -4.68
C TYR A 8 -1.07 13.87 -4.43
N ASN A 9 -2.21 13.84 -5.13
CA ASN A 9 -3.20 12.77 -4.97
C ASN A 9 -2.67 11.39 -5.39
N ASN A 10 -1.77 11.32 -6.37
CA ASN A 10 -1.19 10.05 -6.83
C ASN A 10 -0.08 9.51 -5.92
N THR A 11 0.39 10.30 -4.95
CA THR A 11 1.37 9.88 -3.94
C THR A 11 0.77 9.55 -2.58
N LEU A 12 -0.51 9.89 -2.35
CA LEU A 12 -1.20 9.59 -1.10
C LEU A 12 -1.71 8.15 -1.13
N VAL A 13 -1.16 7.30 -0.25
CA VAL A 13 -1.68 5.94 -0.05
C VAL A 13 -2.97 6.01 0.76
N PRO A 14 -4.11 5.49 0.26
CA PRO A 14 -5.37 5.58 0.97
C PRO A 14 -5.35 4.72 2.24
N MET A 15 -5.98 5.23 3.28
CA MET A 15 -6.16 4.55 4.57
C MET A 15 -7.55 3.91 4.63
N VAL A 16 -7.60 2.70 5.15
CA VAL A 16 -8.80 1.88 5.30
C VAL A 16 -8.96 1.46 6.77
N VAL A 17 -10.21 1.41 7.24
CA VAL A 17 -10.54 1.00 8.62
C VAL A 17 -11.11 -0.41 8.59
N GLU A 18 -10.50 -1.32 9.33
CA GLU A 18 -10.97 -2.69 9.50
C GLU A 18 -11.66 -2.83 10.86
N GLN A 19 -12.90 -3.34 10.84
CA GLN A 19 -13.64 -3.70 12.04
C GLN A 19 -13.20 -5.09 12.53
N THR A 20 -12.73 -5.17 13.78
CA THR A 20 -12.41 -6.44 14.45
C THR A 20 -13.29 -6.63 15.67
N SER A 21 -13.36 -7.86 16.21
CA SER A 21 -14.13 -8.15 17.42
C SER A 21 -13.68 -7.38 18.67
N ARG A 22 -12.50 -6.74 18.63
CA ARG A 22 -11.95 -5.91 19.72
C ARG A 22 -11.95 -4.41 19.40
N GLY A 23 -12.57 -3.99 18.29
CA GLY A 23 -12.64 -2.59 17.85
C GLY A 23 -12.12 -2.35 16.43
N GLU A 24 -11.87 -1.08 16.12
CA GLU A 24 -11.41 -0.63 14.81
C GLU A 24 -9.87 -0.56 14.73
N ARG A 25 -9.32 -0.95 13.59
CA ARG A 25 -7.90 -0.77 13.28
C ARG A 25 -7.73 -0.15 11.91
N SER A 26 -6.98 0.95 11.85
CA SER A 26 -6.63 1.62 10.60
C SER A 26 -5.39 0.99 9.98
N PHE A 27 -5.44 0.78 8.67
CA PHE A 27 -4.35 0.27 7.84
C PHE A 27 -4.21 1.15 6.60
N ASP A 28 -3.00 1.28 6.06
CA ASP A 28 -2.89 1.65 4.65
C ASP A 28 -3.39 0.49 3.77
N ILE A 29 -3.86 0.78 2.55
CA ILE A 29 -4.45 -0.26 1.69
C ILE A 29 -3.49 -1.41 1.40
N PHE A 30 -2.18 -1.15 1.27
CA PHE A 30 -1.19 -2.18 0.96
C PHE A 30 -0.94 -3.09 2.16
N SER A 31 -0.88 -2.56 3.38
CA SER A 31 -0.75 -3.38 4.58
C SER A 31 -2.01 -4.21 4.87
N ARG A 32 -3.21 -3.70 4.56
CA ARG A 32 -4.45 -4.50 4.63
C ARG A 32 -4.38 -5.71 3.70
N LEU A 33 -3.89 -5.52 2.47
CA LEU A 33 -3.77 -6.58 1.47
C LEU A 33 -2.62 -7.56 1.81
N LEU A 34 -1.52 -7.06 2.41
CA LEU A 34 -0.45 -7.93 2.91
C LEU A 34 -0.93 -8.85 4.02
N LYS A 35 -1.85 -8.40 4.89
CA LYS A 35 -2.52 -9.25 5.89
C LYS A 35 -3.26 -10.43 5.26
N GLU A 36 -3.83 -10.24 4.07
CA GLU A 36 -4.48 -11.28 3.25
C GLU A 36 -3.49 -12.06 2.38
N ARG A 37 -2.17 -11.85 2.55
CA ARG A 37 -1.07 -12.46 1.76
C ARG A 37 -1.07 -12.05 0.27
N ILE A 38 -1.52 -10.84 -0.02
CA ILE A 38 -1.51 -10.26 -1.37
C ILE A 38 -0.37 -9.25 -1.48
N ILE A 39 0.51 -9.45 -2.47
CA ILE A 39 1.67 -8.60 -2.74
C ILE A 39 1.52 -7.98 -4.13
N PHE A 40 1.74 -6.66 -4.24
CA PHE A 40 1.75 -5.94 -5.51
C PHE A 40 3.19 -5.74 -5.96
N VAL A 41 3.48 -6.13 -7.20
CA VAL A 41 4.74 -5.84 -7.87
C VAL A 41 4.44 -4.92 -9.04
N SER A 42 4.95 -3.68 -8.99
CA SER A 42 4.78 -2.70 -10.06
C SER A 42 6.13 -2.12 -10.46
N GLY A 43 6.32 -1.92 -11.77
CA GLY A 43 7.56 -1.41 -12.32
C GLY A 43 8.65 -2.47 -12.53
N PRO A 44 9.89 -2.04 -12.87
CA PRO A 44 11.00 -2.93 -13.13
C PRO A 44 11.47 -3.68 -11.87
N VAL A 45 11.81 -4.94 -12.04
CA VAL A 45 12.37 -5.76 -10.96
C VAL A 45 13.82 -5.35 -10.71
N HIS A 46 14.14 -5.06 -9.46
CA HIS A 46 15.50 -4.78 -8.99
C HIS A 46 15.75 -5.43 -7.62
N ASP A 47 17.02 -5.54 -7.22
CA ASP A 47 17.44 -6.29 -6.03
C ASP A 47 16.77 -5.79 -4.75
N GLY A 48 16.70 -4.47 -4.56
CA GLY A 48 16.01 -3.87 -3.41
C GLY A 48 14.52 -4.25 -3.31
N MET A 49 13.80 -4.30 -4.43
CA MET A 49 12.39 -4.73 -4.46
C MET A 49 12.29 -6.22 -4.11
N SER A 50 13.19 -7.04 -4.65
CA SER A 50 13.20 -8.49 -4.39
C SER A 50 13.39 -8.80 -2.90
N THR A 51 14.27 -8.08 -2.21
CA THR A 51 14.46 -8.21 -0.76
C THR A 51 13.19 -7.88 0.02
N LEU A 52 12.42 -6.87 -0.39
CA LEU A 52 11.17 -6.49 0.28
C LEU A 52 10.04 -7.52 0.08
N ILE A 53 10.06 -8.29 -1.01
CA ILE A 53 9.04 -9.31 -1.30
C ILE A 53 9.29 -10.60 -0.49
N VAL A 54 10.56 -10.92 -0.22
CA VAL A 54 10.96 -12.18 0.45
C VAL A 54 10.98 -12.05 1.97
N ALA A 55 11.11 -10.83 2.51
CA ALA A 55 11.29 -10.55 3.94
C ALA A 55 10.11 -10.99 4.84
#